data_AF-A0A3C1KET5-F1
#
_entry.id   AF-A0A3C1KET5-F1
#
_cell.length_a   1.000
_cell.length_b   1.000
_cell.length_c   1.000
_cell.angle_alpha   90.00
_cell.angle_beta   90.00
_cell.angle_gamma   90.00
#
_symmetry.space_group_name_H-M   'P 1'
#
loop_
_entity.id
_entity.type
_entity.pdbx_description
1 polymer ?
#
loop_
_entity_poly.entity_id
_entity_poly.type
_entity_poly.pdbx_seq_one_letter_code
_entity_poly.pdbx_strand_id
1 'polypeptide(L)'
;EPYRTMLGHLRHEVGHYYQNVLITDDATWDRCRELFGDERESYQDAIARHYRFGAPDDWNESYLSEYATMHPWEDFAETFAHYLHITGTLQTAAAIGIHLDASVTNLRDIDVIPRESYLDQPVQPLLNDWTWMSQAFNRINRSMGLGDLYPFEHPAAVKRKFAFVHELVTRSPLTLDMQIALARPTEEASA
;
A
#
# COMPACT_ATOMS: atom_id res chain seq x y z
N GLU A 1 -1.92 13.68 12.49
CA GLU A 1 -2.35 12.59 11.59
C GLU A 1 -3.34 11.64 12.26
N PRO A 2 -4.63 11.66 11.87
CA PRO A 2 -5.65 10.72 12.37
C PRO A 2 -5.38 9.23 12.02
N TYR A 3 -4.41 8.95 11.14
CA TYR A 3 -4.12 7.61 10.58
C TYR A 3 -2.93 6.88 11.19
N ARG A 4 -2.19 7.52 12.13
CA ARG A 4 -1.10 6.89 12.87
C ARG A 4 -1.64 5.94 13.95
N THR A 5 -2.20 4.82 13.50
CA THR A 5 -2.39 3.65 14.36
C THR A 5 -1.06 2.92 14.51
N MET A 6 -0.89 2.16 15.60
CA MET A 6 0.29 1.30 15.78
C MET A 6 0.47 0.33 14.60
N LEU A 7 -0.64 -0.17 14.03
CA LEU A 7 -0.60 -1.04 12.86
C LEU A 7 -0.16 -0.28 11.60
N GLY A 8 -0.59 0.97 11.44
CA GLY A 8 -0.14 1.83 10.34
C GLY A 8 1.36 2.08 10.39
N HIS A 9 1.90 2.44 11.57
CA HIS A 9 3.34 2.59 11.78
C HIS A 9 4.11 1.31 11.52
N LEU A 10 3.65 0.18 12.06
CA LEU A 10 4.30 -1.10 11.79
C LEU A 10 4.38 -1.39 10.29
N ARG A 11 3.29 -1.14 9.54
CA ARG A 11 3.27 -1.33 8.09
C ARG A 11 4.25 -0.42 7.35
N HIS A 12 4.45 0.81 7.83
CA HIS A 12 5.42 1.76 7.29
C HIS A 12 6.87 1.25 7.50
N GLU A 13 7.22 0.88 8.74
CA GLU A 13 8.55 0.32 9.04
C GLU A 13 8.84 -0.99 8.29
N VAL A 14 7.80 -1.82 8.12
CA VAL A 14 7.86 -3.02 7.28
C VAL A 14 8.16 -2.64 5.82
N GLY A 15 7.60 -1.54 5.32
CA GLY A 15 7.92 -1.00 4.00
C GLY A 15 9.40 -0.67 3.81
N HIS A 16 10.02 0.04 4.76
CA HIS A 16 11.47 0.31 4.71
C HIS A 16 12.30 -0.97 4.68
N TYR A 17 11.95 -1.94 5.52
CA TYR A 17 12.66 -3.22 5.54
C TYR A 17 12.55 -3.94 4.19
N TYR A 18 11.34 -4.06 3.65
CA TYR A 18 11.12 -4.80 2.41
C TYR A 18 11.62 -4.09 1.16
N GLN A 19 11.82 -2.76 1.18
CA GLN A 19 12.46 -2.06 0.05
C GLN A 19 13.82 -2.69 -0.27
N ASN A 20 14.65 -2.90 0.75
CA ASN A 20 15.99 -3.47 0.60
C ASN A 20 15.99 -4.99 0.37
N VAL A 21 14.95 -5.70 0.82
CA VAL A 21 14.82 -7.15 0.65
C VAL A 21 14.29 -7.51 -0.73
N LEU A 22 13.33 -6.74 -1.25
CA LEU A 22 12.64 -7.04 -2.51
C LEU A 22 13.33 -6.44 -3.74
N ILE A 23 14.04 -5.32 -3.58
CA ILE A 23 14.79 -4.68 -4.68
C ILE A 23 16.24 -5.15 -4.62
N THR A 24 16.60 -6.10 -5.48
CA THR A 24 17.88 -6.83 -5.41
C THR A 24 18.83 -6.55 -6.57
N ASP A 25 18.35 -5.86 -7.62
CA ASP A 25 19.10 -5.58 -8.83
C ASP A 25 18.99 -4.11 -9.26
N ASP A 26 19.98 -3.65 -10.04
CA ASP A 26 20.09 -2.26 -10.46
C ASP A 26 18.90 -1.82 -11.34
N ALA A 27 18.36 -2.69 -12.19
CA ALA A 27 17.26 -2.34 -13.07
C ALA A 27 15.95 -2.11 -12.29
N THR A 28 15.72 -2.88 -11.23
CA THR A 28 14.59 -2.65 -10.32
C THR A 28 14.79 -1.39 -9.47
N TRP A 29 16.02 -1.09 -9.05
CA TRP A 29 16.34 0.18 -8.38
C TRP A 29 16.10 1.39 -9.29
N ASP A 30 16.49 1.32 -10.56
CA ASP A 30 16.26 2.41 -11.51
C ASP A 30 14.77 2.68 -11.71
N ARG A 31 13.95 1.63 -11.83
CA ARG A 31 12.48 1.77 -11.86
C ARG A 31 11.91 2.34 -10.57
N CYS A 32 12.47 1.98 -9.41
CA CYS A 32 12.08 2.59 -8.13
C CYS A 32 12.37 4.09 -8.15
N ARG A 33 13.54 4.50 -8.65
CA ARG A 33 13.92 5.91 -8.75
C ARG A 33 13.04 6.71 -9.70
N GLU A 34 12.62 6.11 -10.82
CA GLU A 34 11.68 6.72 -11.75
C GLU A 34 10.31 7.02 -11.10
N LEU A 35 9.89 6.21 -10.12
CA LEU A 35 8.58 6.32 -9.49
C LEU A 35 8.55 7.13 -8.19
N PHE A 36 9.59 7.00 -7.36
CA PHE A 36 9.65 7.55 -6.00
C PHE A 36 10.68 8.67 -5.84
N GLY A 37 11.57 8.86 -6.83
CA GLY A 37 12.71 9.77 -6.73
C GLY A 37 14.00 9.06 -6.30
N ASP A 38 15.12 9.81 -6.33
CA ASP A 38 16.45 9.27 -6.07
C ASP A 38 16.70 9.13 -4.56
N GLU A 39 16.68 7.89 -4.07
CA GLU A 39 16.84 7.57 -2.66
C GLU A 39 18.23 7.84 -2.10
N ARG A 40 19.21 8.19 -2.96
CA ARG A 40 20.57 8.56 -2.56
C ARG A 40 20.66 10.01 -2.10
N GLU A 41 19.57 10.78 -2.19
CA GLU A 41 19.48 12.10 -1.58
C GLU A 41 19.83 12.02 -0.08
N SER A 42 20.47 13.07 0.45
CA SER A 42 20.78 13.14 1.86
C SER A 42 19.49 13.25 2.67
N TYR A 43 19.16 12.21 3.44
CA TYR A 43 17.99 12.19 4.30
C TYR A 43 17.93 13.40 5.24
N GLN A 44 19.08 13.80 5.81
CA GLN A 44 19.17 14.95 6.72
C GLN A 44 18.90 16.29 6.03
N ASP A 45 19.33 16.44 4.76
CA ASP A 45 19.05 17.65 4.01
C ASP A 45 17.59 17.67 3.54
N ALA A 46 17.04 16.52 3.17
CA ALA A 46 15.66 16.36 2.73
C ALA A 46 14.66 16.67 3.86
N ILE A 47 14.91 16.16 5.08
CA ILE A 47 14.06 16.47 6.24
C ILE A 47 14.16 17.95 6.64
N ALA A 48 15.36 18.55 6.57
CA ALA A 48 15.54 19.98 6.83
C ALA A 48 14.80 20.86 5.81
N ARG A 49 14.84 20.48 4.51
CA ARG A 49 14.06 21.11 3.44
C ARG A 49 12.58 21.00 3.72
N HIS A 50 12.08 19.81 4.07
CA HIS A 50 10.66 19.57 4.34
C HIS A 50 10.15 20.41 5.52
N TYR A 51 10.89 20.50 6.63
CA TYR A 51 10.49 21.37 7.74
C TYR A 51 10.54 22.86 7.43
N ARG A 52 11.41 23.28 6.50
CA ARG A 52 11.54 24.68 6.11
C ARG A 52 10.49 25.13 5.11
N PHE A 53 10.15 24.28 4.14
CA PHE A 53 9.32 24.66 3.00
C PHE A 53 7.98 23.93 2.94
N GLY A 54 7.80 22.85 3.70
CA GLY A 54 6.63 21.98 3.63
C GLY A 54 6.61 21.08 2.39
N ALA A 55 5.48 20.42 2.17
CA ALA A 55 5.18 19.74 0.92
C ALA A 55 4.84 20.75 -0.19
N PRO A 56 5.13 20.45 -1.47
CA PRO A 56 4.67 21.26 -2.60
C PRO A 56 3.13 21.37 -2.64
N ASP A 57 2.58 22.47 -3.15
CA ASP A 57 1.12 22.70 -3.18
C ASP A 57 0.32 21.61 -3.92
N ASP A 58 0.92 20.97 -4.93
CA ASP A 58 0.35 19.93 -5.79
C ASP A 58 0.75 18.51 -5.35
N TRP A 59 1.24 18.33 -4.12
CA TRP A 59 1.73 17.03 -3.64
C TRP A 59 0.70 15.90 -3.80
N ASN A 60 -0.59 16.21 -3.61
CA ASN A 60 -1.68 15.23 -3.64
C ASN A 60 -1.93 14.65 -5.04
N GLU A 61 -1.33 15.22 -6.09
CA GLU A 61 -1.38 14.65 -7.44
C GLU A 61 -0.44 13.43 -7.60
N SER A 62 0.57 13.30 -6.73
CA SER A 62 1.63 12.30 -6.86
C SER A 62 1.96 11.50 -5.60
N TYR A 63 1.58 11.97 -4.41
CA TYR A 63 1.93 11.39 -3.12
C TYR A 63 0.69 11.07 -2.27
N LEU A 64 0.82 10.08 -1.38
CA LEU A 64 -0.25 9.67 -0.46
C LEU A 64 -0.38 10.60 0.76
N SER A 65 0.72 11.26 1.13
CA SER A 65 0.78 12.17 2.27
C SER A 65 1.82 13.26 2.01
N GLU A 66 1.71 14.39 2.72
CA GLU A 66 2.75 15.43 2.69
C GLU A 66 4.10 14.88 3.14
N TYR A 67 4.10 13.99 4.14
CA TYR A 67 5.29 13.35 4.66
C TYR A 67 5.98 12.45 3.62
N ALA A 68 5.22 11.79 2.73
CA ALA A 68 5.79 11.05 1.60
C ALA A 68 6.62 11.95 0.65
N THR A 69 6.39 13.27 0.60
CA THR A 69 7.22 14.19 -0.20
C THR A 69 8.60 14.47 0.42
N MET A 70 8.80 14.05 1.67
CA MET A 70 10.00 14.39 2.44
C MET A 70 11.23 13.69 1.86
N HIS A 71 11.15 12.38 1.58
CA HIS A 71 12.25 11.61 1.03
C HIS A 71 11.73 10.38 0.26
N PRO A 72 12.41 9.92 -0.82
CA PRO A 72 11.97 8.75 -1.60
C PRO A 72 11.78 7.46 -0.77
N TRP A 73 12.57 7.26 0.29
CA TRP A 73 12.35 6.16 1.24
C TRP A 73 10.99 6.23 1.93
N GLU A 74 10.53 7.42 2.30
CA GLU A 74 9.24 7.61 2.98
C GLU A 74 8.08 7.41 2.00
N ASP A 75 8.21 7.91 0.77
CA ASP A 75 7.21 7.70 -0.28
C ASP A 75 7.01 6.21 -0.59
N PHE A 76 8.11 5.45 -0.67
CA PHE A 76 8.05 4.00 -0.80
C PHE A 76 7.38 3.35 0.42
N ALA A 77 7.81 3.69 1.63
CA ALA A 77 7.28 3.11 2.86
C ALA A 77 5.79 3.41 3.08
N GLU A 78 5.36 4.65 2.84
CA GLU A 78 3.94 5.05 2.87
C GLU A 78 3.13 4.30 1.81
N THR A 79 3.64 4.18 0.58
CA THR A 79 2.97 3.40 -0.48
C THR A 79 2.85 1.92 -0.08
N PHE A 80 3.92 1.33 0.45
CA PHE A 80 3.91 -0.05 0.92
C PHE A 80 2.93 -0.25 2.08
N ALA A 81 2.89 0.70 3.02
CA ALA A 81 1.98 0.64 4.15
C ALA A 81 0.51 0.70 3.70
N HIS A 82 0.20 1.58 2.75
CA HIS A 82 -1.12 1.65 2.14
C HIS A 82 -1.45 0.40 1.34
N TYR A 83 -0.50 -0.19 0.63
CA TYR A 83 -0.69 -1.46 -0.07
C TYR A 83 -1.09 -2.59 0.91
N LEU A 84 -0.42 -2.69 2.05
CA LEU A 84 -0.77 -3.63 3.12
C LEU A 84 -2.12 -3.32 3.77
N HIS A 85 -2.46 -2.03 3.90
CA HIS A 85 -3.78 -1.60 4.38
C HIS A 85 -4.89 -2.07 3.44
N ILE A 86 -4.73 -1.83 2.13
CA ILE A 86 -5.69 -2.18 1.09
C ILE A 86 -5.90 -3.69 1.04
N THR A 87 -4.81 -4.44 0.84
CA THR A 87 -4.85 -5.92 0.73
C THR A 87 -5.43 -6.56 1.98
N GLY A 88 -4.96 -6.19 3.16
CA GLY A 88 -5.46 -6.75 4.43
C GLY A 88 -6.92 -6.41 4.70
N THR A 89 -7.39 -5.22 4.32
CA THR A 89 -8.79 -4.83 4.50
C THR A 89 -9.70 -5.56 3.52
N LEU A 90 -9.30 -5.69 2.24
CA LEU A 90 -10.04 -6.47 1.25
C LEU A 90 -10.09 -7.95 1.62
N GLN A 91 -8.99 -8.53 2.10
CA GLN A 91 -8.95 -9.90 2.60
C GLN A 91 -9.89 -10.09 3.79
N THR A 92 -9.92 -9.14 4.73
CA THR A 92 -10.87 -9.18 5.85
C THR A 92 -12.31 -9.14 5.36
N ALA A 93 -12.64 -8.25 4.43
CA ALA A 93 -13.97 -8.14 3.83
C ALA A 93 -14.38 -9.45 3.13
N ALA A 94 -13.47 -10.05 2.36
CA ALA A 94 -13.68 -11.34 1.71
C ALA A 94 -13.99 -12.45 2.73
N ALA A 95 -13.15 -12.57 3.77
CA ALA A 95 -13.26 -13.62 4.78
C ALA A 95 -14.56 -13.57 5.58
N ILE A 96 -15.18 -12.39 5.72
CA ILE A 96 -16.46 -12.22 6.42
C ILE A 96 -17.66 -12.05 5.47
N GLY A 97 -17.46 -12.21 4.16
CA GLY A 97 -18.54 -12.20 3.16
C GLY A 97 -19.09 -10.81 2.80
N ILE A 98 -18.35 -9.73 3.07
CA ILE A 98 -18.73 -8.39 2.61
C ILE A 98 -18.48 -8.30 1.11
N HIS A 99 -19.55 -8.02 0.37
CA HIS A 99 -19.52 -7.68 -1.04
C HIS A 99 -20.48 -6.51 -1.29
N LEU A 100 -20.30 -5.84 -2.42
CA LEU A 100 -21.21 -4.78 -2.85
C LEU A 100 -21.98 -5.29 -4.06
N ASP A 101 -23.30 -5.41 -3.93
CA ASP A 101 -24.21 -5.79 -5.00
C ASP A 101 -24.54 -4.57 -5.89
N ALA A 102 -24.36 -4.69 -7.20
CA ALA A 102 -24.70 -3.64 -8.16
C ALA A 102 -26.21 -3.49 -8.36
N SER A 103 -27.00 -4.55 -8.18
CA SER A 103 -28.46 -4.52 -8.41
C SER A 103 -29.23 -3.60 -7.45
N VAL A 104 -28.62 -3.28 -6.29
CA VAL A 104 -29.23 -2.43 -5.26
C VAL A 104 -28.76 -0.96 -5.33
N THR A 105 -27.99 -0.59 -6.36
CA THR A 105 -27.46 0.77 -6.50
C THR A 105 -27.36 1.21 -7.95
N ASN A 106 -27.58 2.50 -8.22
CA ASN A 106 -27.32 3.11 -9.53
C ASN A 106 -25.92 3.73 -9.63
N LEU A 107 -25.05 3.52 -8.63
CA LEU A 107 -23.72 4.12 -8.58
C LEU A 107 -22.68 3.30 -9.36
N ARG A 108 -22.99 2.04 -9.71
CA ARG A 108 -22.06 1.09 -10.32
C ARG A 108 -22.81 -0.06 -10.99
N ASP A 109 -22.25 -0.58 -12.08
CA ASP A 109 -22.89 -1.61 -12.92
C ASP A 109 -22.37 -3.05 -12.70
N ILE A 110 -21.35 -3.23 -11.87
CA ILE A 110 -20.70 -4.53 -11.62
C ILE A 110 -20.65 -4.82 -10.13
N ASP A 111 -20.76 -6.08 -9.71
CA ASP A 111 -20.54 -6.43 -8.31
C ASP A 111 -19.08 -6.20 -7.91
N VAL A 112 -18.85 -5.89 -6.63
CA VAL A 112 -17.51 -5.86 -6.05
C VAL A 112 -17.44 -6.99 -5.04
N ILE A 113 -16.65 -8.01 -5.37
CA ILE A 113 -16.45 -9.22 -4.59
C ILE A 113 -14.97 -9.28 -4.24
N PRO A 114 -14.57 -8.78 -3.05
CA PRO A 114 -13.18 -8.85 -2.61
C PRO A 114 -12.67 -10.30 -2.59
N ARG A 115 -11.40 -10.49 -2.97
CA ARG A 115 -10.73 -11.80 -2.95
C ARG A 115 -9.94 -11.98 -1.66
N GLU A 116 -9.79 -13.23 -1.23
CA GLU A 116 -8.88 -13.59 -0.12
C GLU A 116 -7.40 -13.38 -0.48
N SER A 117 -7.07 -13.43 -1.77
CA SER A 117 -5.74 -13.15 -2.30
C SER A 117 -5.82 -12.46 -3.66
N TYR A 118 -4.88 -11.56 -3.91
CA TYR A 118 -4.67 -10.91 -5.21
C TYR A 118 -3.29 -11.28 -5.80
N LEU A 119 -2.58 -12.25 -5.23
CA LEU A 119 -1.20 -12.56 -5.63
C LEU A 119 -1.08 -13.12 -7.05
N ASP A 120 -2.15 -13.74 -7.55
CA ASP A 120 -2.26 -14.29 -8.90
C ASP A 120 -2.96 -13.34 -9.89
N GLN A 121 -3.28 -12.12 -9.46
CA GLN A 121 -3.96 -11.11 -10.26
C GLN A 121 -3.01 -9.98 -10.64
N PRO A 122 -3.28 -9.24 -11.72
CA PRO A 122 -2.68 -7.93 -11.89
C PRO A 122 -3.20 -6.96 -10.80
N VAL A 123 -2.53 -5.81 -10.64
CA VAL A 123 -2.91 -4.82 -9.61
C VAL A 123 -4.28 -4.18 -9.86
N GLN A 124 -4.78 -4.18 -11.10
CA GLN A 124 -6.01 -3.48 -11.46
C GLN A 124 -7.25 -4.00 -10.71
N PRO A 125 -7.54 -5.32 -10.68
CA PRO A 125 -8.57 -5.88 -9.81
C PRO A 125 -8.49 -5.42 -8.35
N LEU A 126 -7.29 -5.46 -7.75
CA LEU A 126 -7.06 -4.99 -6.37
C LEU A 126 -7.51 -3.53 -6.18
N LEU A 127 -7.05 -2.63 -7.06
CA LEU A 127 -7.34 -1.20 -6.94
C LEU A 127 -8.80 -0.87 -7.27
N ASN A 128 -9.41 -1.61 -8.20
CA ASN A 128 -10.83 -1.45 -8.54
C ASN A 128 -11.72 -1.86 -7.36
N ASP A 129 -11.46 -3.02 -6.76
CA ASP A 129 -12.21 -3.49 -5.60
C ASP A 129 -12.01 -2.55 -4.42
N TRP A 130 -10.78 -2.10 -4.17
CA TRP A 130 -10.49 -1.10 -3.13
C TRP A 130 -11.22 0.21 -3.31
N THR A 131 -11.24 0.75 -4.53
CA THR A 131 -11.86 2.04 -4.84
C THR A 131 -13.33 2.06 -4.42
N TRP A 132 -14.08 1.00 -4.73
CA TRP A 132 -15.47 0.90 -4.33
C TRP A 132 -15.64 0.57 -2.86
N MET A 133 -14.77 -0.27 -2.34
CA MET A 133 -14.92 -0.76 -0.99
C MET A 133 -14.62 0.33 0.06
N SER A 134 -13.52 1.06 -0.12
CA SER A 134 -13.18 2.25 0.68
C SER A 134 -14.28 3.32 0.67
N GLN A 135 -14.88 3.60 -0.49
CA GLN A 135 -15.99 4.54 -0.59
C GLN A 135 -17.22 4.09 0.22
N ALA A 136 -17.56 2.80 0.20
CA ALA A 136 -18.68 2.31 1.00
C ALA A 136 -18.36 2.40 2.50
N PHE A 137 -17.15 2.04 2.92
CA PHE A 137 -16.71 2.19 4.32
C PHE A 137 -16.77 3.64 4.79
N ASN A 138 -16.32 4.59 3.98
CA ASN A 138 -16.43 6.02 4.27
C ASN A 138 -17.89 6.45 4.43
N ARG A 139 -18.78 6.03 3.53
CA ARG A 139 -20.23 6.35 3.63
C ARG A 139 -20.87 5.76 4.89
N ILE A 140 -20.54 4.52 5.23
CA ILE A 140 -21.00 3.88 6.48
C ILE A 140 -20.52 4.69 7.69
N ASN A 141 -19.23 5.06 7.74
CA ASN A 141 -18.70 5.81 8.87
C ASN A 141 -19.33 7.21 9.00
N ARG A 142 -19.55 7.92 7.88
CA ARG A 142 -20.30 9.18 7.85
C ARG A 142 -21.74 9.03 8.33
N SER A 143 -22.41 7.91 8.01
CA SER A 143 -23.78 7.65 8.48
C SER A 143 -23.86 7.49 10.00
N MET A 144 -22.76 7.08 10.63
CA MET A 144 -22.59 7.01 12.08
C MET A 144 -22.13 8.33 12.71
N GLY A 145 -22.00 9.41 11.93
CA GLY A 145 -21.55 10.72 12.39
C GLY A 145 -20.03 10.87 12.53
N LEU A 146 -19.25 9.95 11.98
CA LEU A 146 -17.78 9.98 12.01
C LEU A 146 -17.20 10.46 10.67
N GLY A 147 -15.91 10.82 10.67
CA GLY A 147 -15.17 11.18 9.45
C GLY A 147 -14.93 9.98 8.52
N ASP A 148 -14.22 10.17 7.42
CA ASP A 148 -13.83 9.03 6.56
C ASP A 148 -12.90 8.07 7.28
N LEU A 149 -13.01 6.77 6.98
CA LEU A 149 -12.05 5.76 7.44
C LEU A 149 -10.82 5.69 6.53
N TYR A 150 -10.95 6.15 5.29
CA TYR A 150 -9.88 6.18 4.31
C TYR A 150 -10.06 7.40 3.36
N PRO A 151 -9.60 8.60 3.74
CA PRO A 151 -9.75 9.85 3.01
C PRO A 151 -8.60 10.08 2.03
N PHE A 152 -7.98 9.02 1.53
CA PHE A 152 -6.85 9.14 0.60
C PHE A 152 -7.33 8.97 -0.82
N GLU A 153 -6.86 9.86 -1.69
CA GLU A 153 -7.07 9.76 -3.12
C GLU A 153 -5.94 8.99 -3.77
N HIS A 154 -6.25 8.29 -4.85
CA HIS A 154 -5.30 7.49 -5.62
C HIS A 154 -5.17 8.05 -7.04
N PRO A 155 -4.44 9.16 -7.23
CA PRO A 155 -4.17 9.69 -8.57
C PRO A 155 -3.35 8.69 -9.38
N ALA A 156 -3.23 8.93 -10.69
CA ALA A 156 -2.58 8.01 -11.61
C ALA A 156 -1.13 7.68 -11.21
N ALA A 157 -0.39 8.66 -10.67
CA ALA A 157 0.98 8.46 -10.18
C ALA A 157 1.04 7.48 -9.00
N VAL A 158 0.19 7.67 -7.99
CA VAL A 158 0.08 6.76 -6.84
C VAL A 158 -0.34 5.35 -7.28
N LYS A 159 -1.25 5.23 -8.25
CA LYS A 159 -1.63 3.91 -8.81
C LYS A 159 -0.45 3.19 -9.49
N ARG A 160 0.45 3.92 -10.15
CA ARG A 160 1.69 3.33 -10.72
C ARG A 160 2.64 2.85 -9.62
N LYS A 161 2.75 3.61 -8.51
CA LYS A 161 3.53 3.19 -7.34
C LYS A 161 2.96 1.91 -6.71
N PHE A 162 1.63 1.81 -6.55
CA PHE A 162 0.99 0.56 -6.11
C PHE A 162 1.25 -0.60 -7.08
N ALA A 163 1.21 -0.36 -8.39
CA ALA A 163 1.52 -1.38 -9.39
C ALA A 163 2.93 -1.93 -9.22
N PHE A 164 3.91 -1.06 -8.98
CA PHE A 164 5.29 -1.44 -8.72
C PHE A 164 5.44 -2.24 -7.42
N VAL A 165 4.87 -1.78 -6.30
CA VAL A 165 4.89 -2.51 -5.03
C VAL A 165 4.23 -3.89 -5.17
N HIS A 166 3.08 -3.96 -5.86
CA HIS A 166 2.39 -5.20 -6.13
C HIS A 166 3.24 -6.17 -6.96
N GLU A 167 3.94 -5.68 -7.98
CA GLU A 167 4.89 -6.45 -8.77
C GLU A 167 6.04 -7.00 -7.91
N LEU A 168 6.64 -6.19 -7.04
CA LEU A 168 7.70 -6.64 -6.12
C LEU A 168 7.22 -7.78 -5.21
N VAL A 169 6.02 -7.64 -4.64
CA VAL A 169 5.43 -8.62 -3.72
C VAL A 169 5.06 -9.92 -4.44
N THR A 170 4.52 -9.82 -5.66
CA THR A 170 4.03 -10.99 -6.43
C THR A 170 5.14 -11.73 -7.19
N ARG A 171 6.26 -11.06 -7.50
CA ARG A 171 7.43 -11.68 -8.12
C ARG A 171 8.40 -12.33 -7.13
N SER A 172 8.12 -12.26 -5.83
CA SER A 172 8.98 -12.89 -4.83
C SER A 172 9.14 -14.38 -5.14
N PRO A 173 10.38 -14.89 -5.26
CA PRO A 173 10.67 -16.22 -5.79
C PRO A 173 10.22 -17.37 -4.89
N LEU A 174 9.81 -17.07 -3.65
CA LEU A 174 9.40 -18.06 -2.67
C LEU A 174 7.87 -18.17 -2.66
N THR A 175 7.36 -19.36 -2.96
CA THR A 175 5.95 -19.70 -2.68
C THR A 175 5.66 -19.56 -1.19
N LEU A 176 4.38 -19.40 -0.79
CA LEU A 176 3.99 -19.35 0.62
C LEU A 176 4.55 -20.55 1.41
N ASP A 177 4.52 -21.74 0.83
CA ASP A 177 5.07 -22.95 1.44
C ASP A 177 6.59 -22.87 1.63
N MET A 178 7.31 -22.30 0.67
CA MET A 178 8.76 -22.07 0.78
C MET A 178 9.08 -21.01 1.83
N GLN A 179 8.27 -19.96 1.95
CA GLN A 179 8.41 -18.95 3.00
C GLN A 179 8.17 -19.55 4.38
N ILE A 180 7.12 -20.36 4.54
CA ILE A 180 6.82 -21.08 5.78
C ILE A 180 7.96 -22.05 6.13
N ALA A 181 8.49 -22.78 5.14
CA ALA A 181 9.60 -23.70 5.35
C ALA A 181 10.88 -22.99 5.82
N LEU A 182 11.19 -21.80 5.28
CA LEU A 182 12.34 -21.00 5.72
C LEU A 182 12.14 -20.33 7.09
N ALA A 183 10.90 -19.97 7.44
CA ALA A 183 10.57 -19.31 8.70
C ALA A 183 10.45 -20.29 9.89
N ARG A 184 10.22 -21.59 9.63
CA ARG A 184 10.22 -22.60 10.69
C ARG A 184 11.67 -22.98 11.03
N PRO A 185 12.05 -23.04 12.32
CA PRO A 185 13.35 -23.55 12.70
C PRO A 185 13.48 -25.00 12.21
N THR A 186 14.60 -25.33 11.57
CA THR A 186 14.94 -26.72 11.24
C THR A 186 15.04 -27.50 12.54
N GLU A 187 14.30 -28.61 12.64
CA GLU A 187 14.25 -29.50 13.83
C GLU A 187 15.62 -30.15 14.17
N GLU A 188 16.69 -29.84 13.43
CA GLU A 188 18.00 -30.49 13.58
C GLU A 188 18.96 -29.81 14.58
N ALA A 189 18.57 -28.73 15.24
CA ALA A 189 19.41 -28.09 16.28
C ALA A 189 19.15 -28.63 17.72
N SER A 190 18.56 -29.82 17.85
CA SER A 190 18.30 -30.47 19.15
C SER A 190 18.47 -31.99 19.06
N ALA A 191 19.68 -32.44 18.76
CA ALA A 191 20.15 -33.80 19.02
C ALA A 191 21.64 -33.79 19.38
#